data_AF-A0A1M3EMS7-F1
#
_entry.id   AF-A0A1M3EMS7-F1
#
_cell.length_a   1.000
_cell.length_b   1.000
_cell.length_c   1.000
_cell.angle_alpha   90.00
_cell.angle_beta   90.00
_cell.angle_gamma   90.00
#
_symmetry.space_group_name_H-M   'P 1'
#
loop_
_entity.id
_entity.type
_entity.pdbx_description
1 polymer ?
#
loop_
_entity_poly.entity_id
_entity_poly.type
_entity_poly.pdbx_seq_one_letter_code
_entity_poly.pdbx_strand_id
1 'polypeptide(L)'
;MTASVDRRDPLVGQPGDAGLAGLQEAFLRARVRDTTVRLSLAMFRARGYAEVWGRDDDARRWAQTAAELRTELDGLHRQLDEDDAGGSVDDGANGAVEAPEGPRSRRA
;
A
#
# COMPACT_ATOMS: atom_id res chain seq x y z
N MET A 1 -25.74 11.73 -32.88
CA MET A 1 -25.97 11.34 -31.47
C MET A 1 -24.79 10.52 -31.00
N THR A 2 -23.78 11.16 -30.41
CA THR A 2 -22.60 10.48 -29.84
C THR A 2 -22.82 10.34 -28.35
N ALA A 3 -22.90 9.10 -27.86
CA ALA A 3 -22.95 8.82 -26.43
C ALA A 3 -21.61 9.27 -25.81
N SER A 4 -21.65 10.31 -24.99
CA SER A 4 -20.54 10.71 -24.14
C SER A 4 -20.29 9.59 -23.14
N VAL A 5 -19.16 8.89 -23.30
CA VAL A 5 -18.65 7.99 -22.26
C VAL A 5 -18.21 8.87 -21.11
N ASP A 6 -19.05 8.93 -20.08
CA ASP A 6 -18.74 9.59 -18.82
C ASP A 6 -17.55 8.87 -18.18
N ARG A 7 -16.38 9.51 -18.27
CA ARG A 7 -15.10 9.03 -17.75
C ARG A 7 -15.06 9.32 -16.25
N ARG A 8 -16.07 8.85 -15.50
CA ARG A 8 -16.03 8.86 -14.05
C ARG A 8 -15.00 7.85 -13.60
N ASP A 9 -13.88 8.38 -13.16
CA ASP A 9 -12.88 7.66 -12.39
C ASP A 9 -13.62 6.95 -11.23
N PRO A 10 -13.63 5.62 -11.17
CA PRO A 10 -14.37 4.88 -10.14
C PRO A 10 -13.84 5.12 -8.72
N LEU A 11 -12.79 5.93 -8.58
CA LEU A 11 -12.15 6.29 -7.32
C LEU A 11 -12.72 7.54 -6.65
N VAL A 12 -13.71 8.23 -7.24
CA VAL A 12 -14.41 9.33 -6.55
C VAL A 12 -15.55 8.77 -5.70
N GLY A 13 -15.18 7.95 -4.72
CA GLY A 13 -16.09 7.55 -3.64
C GLY A 13 -16.22 8.67 -2.61
N GLN A 14 -17.43 8.82 -2.08
CA GLN A 14 -17.76 9.81 -1.05
C GLN A 14 -16.89 9.54 0.21
N PRO A 15 -16.32 10.59 0.85
CA PRO A 15 -15.46 10.39 2.02
C PRO A 15 -16.26 9.75 3.16
N GLY A 16 -15.89 8.53 3.55
CA GLY A 16 -16.54 7.77 4.62
C GLY A 16 -16.54 6.24 4.48
N ASP A 17 -16.25 5.69 3.30
CA ASP A 17 -16.22 4.22 3.10
C ASP A 17 -14.85 3.64 3.48
N ALA A 18 -14.77 2.98 4.64
CA ALA A 18 -13.61 2.22 5.08
C ALA A 18 -13.16 1.15 4.05
N GLY A 19 -14.11 0.64 3.25
CA GLY A 19 -13.81 -0.29 2.15
C GLY A 19 -13.03 0.34 0.99
N LEU A 20 -13.14 1.65 0.79
CA LEU A 20 -12.45 2.36 -0.29
C LEU A 20 -11.00 2.69 0.08
N ALA A 21 -10.75 2.96 1.37
CA ALA A 21 -9.40 3.09 1.91
C ALA A 21 -8.60 1.79 1.77
N GLY A 22 -9.18 0.65 2.19
CA GLY A 22 -8.53 -0.66 2.04
C GLY A 22 -8.30 -1.06 0.57
N LEU A 23 -9.19 -0.68 -0.35
CA LEU A 23 -9.03 -0.93 -1.77
C LEU A 23 -7.90 -0.08 -2.39
N GLN A 24 -7.83 1.21 -2.03
CA GLN A 24 -6.77 2.11 -2.48
C GLN A 24 -5.40 1.64 -2.00
N GLU A 25 -5.33 1.18 -0.76
CA GLU A 25 -4.13 0.64 -0.17
C GLU A 25 -3.66 -0.65 -0.85
N ALA A 26 -4.57 -1.59 -1.10
CA ALA A 26 -4.28 -2.82 -1.86
C ALA A 26 -3.77 -2.51 -3.28
N PHE A 27 -4.33 -1.50 -3.93
CA PHE A 27 -3.87 -1.04 -5.25
C PHE A 27 -2.46 -0.44 -5.20
N LEU A 28 -2.16 0.39 -4.19
CA LEU A 28 -0.83 0.93 -3.98
C LEU A 28 0.20 -0.17 -3.77
N ARG A 29 -0.11 -1.18 -2.94
CA ARG A 29 0.78 -2.34 -2.74
C ARG A 29 1.01 -3.14 -4.01
N ALA A 30 -0.05 -3.41 -4.78
CA ALA A 30 0.08 -4.10 -6.07
C ALA A 30 0.97 -3.31 -7.04
N ARG A 31 0.83 -1.98 -7.08
CA ARG A 31 1.66 -1.10 -7.92
C ARG A 31 3.12 -1.06 -7.47
N VAL A 32 3.39 -1.02 -6.17
CA VAL A 32 4.76 -1.12 -5.62
C VAL A 32 5.39 -2.45 -6.01
N ARG A 33 4.67 -3.56 -5.84
CA ARG A 33 5.15 -4.90 -6.21
C ARG A 33 5.46 -5.01 -7.70
N ASP A 34 4.58 -4.54 -8.58
CA ASP A 34 4.81 -4.53 -10.03
C ASP A 34 6.04 -3.69 -10.40
N THR A 35 6.19 -2.50 -9.79
CA THR A 35 7.34 -1.62 -10.03
C THR A 35 8.65 -2.29 -9.60
N THR A 36 8.68 -2.95 -8.45
CA THR A 36 9.84 -3.70 -7.95
C THR A 36 10.26 -4.83 -8.90
N VAL A 37 9.30 -5.58 -9.44
CA VAL A 37 9.57 -6.64 -10.42
C VAL A 37 10.16 -6.06 -11.71
N ARG A 38 9.61 -4.96 -12.23
CA ARG A 38 10.10 -4.29 -13.44
C ARG A 38 11.52 -3.76 -13.25
N LEU A 39 11.80 -3.16 -12.11
CA LEU A 39 13.13 -2.65 -11.77
C LEU A 39 14.16 -3.78 -11.68
N SER A 40 13.79 -4.90 -11.03
CA SER A 40 14.65 -6.09 -10.94
C SER A 40 14.99 -6.64 -12.32
N LEU A 41 13.99 -6.73 -13.22
CA LEU A 41 14.19 -7.18 -14.58
C LEU A 41 15.08 -6.21 -15.39
N ALA A 42 14.89 -4.91 -15.23
CA ALA A 42 15.69 -3.90 -15.92
C ALA A 42 17.17 -3.99 -15.53
N MET A 43 17.47 -4.14 -14.24
CA MET A 43 18.85 -4.28 -13.76
C MET A 43 19.49 -5.60 -14.20
N PHE A 44 18.75 -6.71 -14.19
CA PHE A 44 19.23 -7.97 -14.75
C PHE A 44 19.63 -7.83 -16.22
N ARG A 45 18.80 -7.15 -17.03
CA ARG A 45 19.09 -6.88 -18.45
C ARG A 45 20.29 -5.95 -18.62
N ALA A 46 20.37 -4.87 -17.85
CA ALA A 46 21.48 -3.92 -17.92
C ALA A 46 22.83 -4.59 -17.62
N ARG A 47 22.87 -5.44 -16.59
CA ARG A 47 24.02 -6.28 -16.29
C ARG A 47 24.35 -7.24 -17.43
N GLY A 48 23.35 -7.97 -17.94
CA GLY A 48 23.55 -8.92 -19.05
C GLY A 48 24.10 -8.24 -20.31
N TYR A 49 23.64 -7.04 -20.64
CA TYR A 49 24.22 -6.26 -21.73
C TYR A 49 25.67 -5.89 -21.45
N ALA A 50 26.00 -5.43 -20.25
CA ALA A 50 27.38 -5.11 -19.89
C ALA A 50 28.31 -6.32 -20.03
N GLU A 51 27.88 -7.51 -19.58
CA GLU A 51 28.63 -8.76 -19.74
C GLU A 51 28.84 -9.14 -21.22
N VAL A 52 27.80 -9.05 -22.06
CA VAL A 52 27.88 -9.36 -23.50
C VAL A 52 28.85 -8.43 -24.24
N TRP A 53 28.96 -7.16 -23.83
CA TRP A 53 29.85 -6.18 -24.45
C TRP A 53 31.25 -6.14 -23.81
N GLY A 54 31.58 -7.07 -22.90
CA GLY A 54 32.88 -7.12 -22.23
C GLY A 54 33.15 -5.94 -21.30
N ARG A 55 32.10 -5.30 -20.77
CA ARG A 55 32.19 -4.18 -19.83
C ARG A 55 32.06 -4.67 -18.41
N ASP A 56 33.09 -5.34 -17.91
CA ASP A 56 33.07 -6.00 -16.60
C ASP A 56 32.86 -5.02 -15.44
N ASP A 57 33.37 -3.79 -15.54
CA ASP A 57 33.15 -2.73 -14.55
C ASP A 57 31.69 -2.31 -14.47
N ASP A 58 31.04 -2.13 -15.63
CA ASP A 58 29.62 -1.80 -15.71
C ASP A 58 28.77 -2.97 -15.18
N ALA A 59 29.13 -4.22 -15.50
CA ALA A 59 28.43 -5.41 -15.01
C ALA A 59 28.51 -5.52 -13.47
N ARG A 60 29.70 -5.28 -12.90
CA ARG A 60 29.90 -5.23 -11.45
C ARG A 60 29.10 -4.11 -10.80
N ARG A 61 29.09 -2.92 -11.41
CA ARG A 61 28.31 -1.77 -10.93
C ARG A 61 26.82 -2.07 -10.92
N TRP A 62 26.28 -2.63 -12.01
CA TRP A 62 24.86 -3.03 -12.07
C TRP A 62 24.51 -4.12 -11.07
N ALA A 63 25.40 -5.08 -10.83
CA ALA A 63 25.20 -6.09 -9.81
C ALA A 63 25.16 -5.50 -8.39
N GLN A 64 26.05 -4.55 -8.09
CA GLN A 64 26.08 -3.86 -6.80
C GLN A 64 24.83 -3.00 -6.60
N THR A 65 24.48 -2.16 -7.57
CA THR A 65 23.27 -1.33 -7.52
C THR A 65 22.01 -2.17 -7.36
N ALA A 66 21.94 -3.34 -8.00
CA ALA A 66 20.81 -4.26 -7.81
C ALA A 66 20.72 -4.83 -6.39
N ALA A 67 21.85 -5.10 -5.74
CA ALA A 67 21.86 -5.60 -4.37
C ALA A 67 21.47 -4.51 -3.35
N GLU A 68 21.96 -3.29 -3.53
CA GLU A 68 21.62 -2.12 -2.71
C GLU A 68 20.12 -1.82 -2.78
N LEU A 69 19.59 -1.66 -4.00
CA LEU A 69 18.16 -1.39 -4.21
C LEU A 69 17.25 -2.50 -3.70
N ARG A 70 17.68 -3.77 -3.78
CA ARG A 70 16.90 -4.89 -3.25
C ARG A 70 16.83 -4.83 -1.72
N THR A 71 17.92 -4.47 -1.07
CA THR A 71 17.96 -4.28 0.39
C THR A 71 17.07 -3.12 0.82
N GLU A 72 17.11 -1.99 0.10
CA GLU A 72 16.24 -0.85 0.36
C GLU A 72 14.76 -1.21 0.16
N LEU A 73 14.41 -1.89 -0.93
CA LEU A 73 13.03 -2.32 -1.21
C LEU A 73 12.51 -3.32 -0.20
N ASP A 74 13.34 -4.26 0.25
CA ASP A 74 12.97 -5.20 1.31
C ASP A 74 12.74 -4.47 2.65
N GLY A 75 13.48 -3.39 2.92
CA GLY A 75 13.25 -2.50 4.06
C GLY A 75 11.91 -1.75 3.94
N LEU A 76 11.63 -1.17 2.78
CA LEU A 76 10.38 -0.46 2.51
C LEU A 76 9.16 -1.39 2.57
N HIS A 77 9.26 -2.61 2.04
CA HIS A 77 8.18 -3.60 2.17
C HIS A 77 7.91 -3.96 3.64
N ARG A 78 8.97 -4.16 4.44
CA ARG A 78 8.82 -4.43 5.88
C ARG A 78 8.14 -3.27 6.61
N GLN A 79 8.50 -2.02 6.31
CA GLN A 79 7.84 -0.85 6.89
C GLN A 79 6.36 -0.79 6.53
N LEU A 80 6.01 -1.06 5.27
CA LEU A 80 4.61 -1.10 4.84
C LEU A 80 3.83 -2.23 5.55
N ASP A 81 4.44 -3.39 5.76
CA ASP A 81 3.80 -4.51 6.47
C ASP A 81 3.69 -4.26 8.00
N GLU A 82 4.60 -3.48 8.59
CA GLU A 82 4.58 -3.11 10.02
C GLU A 82 3.57 -2.01 10.33
N ASP A 83 3.43 -1.00 9.46
CA ASP A 83 2.42 0.06 9.58
C ASP A 83 0.98 -0.52 9.53
N ASP A 84 0.78 -1.64 8.81
CA ASP A 84 -0.47 -2.40 8.79
C ASP A 84 -0.79 -3.13 10.09
N ALA A 85 0.22 -3.73 10.72
CA ALA A 85 0.05 -4.50 11.95
C ALA A 85 -0.19 -3.59 13.17
N GLY A 86 0.26 -2.33 13.12
CA GLY A 86 0.09 -1.32 14.18
C GLY A 86 -1.23 -0.54 14.15
N GLY A 87 -2.07 -0.73 13.11
CA GLY A 87 -3.33 0.01 12.91
C GLY A 87 -4.56 -0.53 13.66
N SER A 88 -4.41 -1.49 14.58
CA SER A 88 -5.49 -1.87 15.50
C SER A 88 -5.42 -0.99 16.75
N VAL A 89 -5.92 0.24 16.64
CA VAL A 89 -6.29 1.01 17.83
C VAL A 89 -7.49 0.30 18.45
N ASP A 90 -7.20 -0.37 19.56
CA ASP A 90 -8.09 -0.84 20.60
C ASP A 90 -9.40 -0.03 20.67
N ASP A 91 -10.50 -0.61 20.18
CA ASP A 91 -11.87 -0.18 20.51
C ASP A 91 -12.19 -0.73 21.91
N GLY A 92 -11.38 -0.30 22.87
CA GLY A 92 -11.33 -0.78 24.24
C GLY A 92 -11.95 0.25 25.18
N ALA A 93 -13.27 0.21 25.25
CA ALA A 93 -14.09 0.52 26.43
C ALA A 93 -13.50 1.49 27.47
N ASN A 94 -13.99 2.74 27.51
CA ASN A 94 -14.38 3.39 28.77
C ASN A 94 -15.07 4.74 28.53
N GLY A 95 -16.38 4.74 28.78
CA GLY A 95 -17.20 5.94 28.77
C GLY A 95 -18.58 5.59 29.27
N ALA A 96 -18.68 5.26 30.56
CA ALA A 96 -19.94 5.10 31.27
C ALA A 96 -20.83 6.33 31.02
N VAL A 97 -21.85 6.17 30.18
CA VAL A 97 -22.95 7.11 30.11
C VAL A 97 -23.98 6.61 31.13
N GLU A 98 -23.97 7.21 32.31
CA GLU A 98 -25.09 7.12 33.25
C GLU A 98 -26.36 7.51 32.49
N ALA A 99 -27.27 6.56 32.31
CA ALA A 99 -28.61 6.84 31.82
C ALA A 99 -29.36 7.64 32.90
N PRO A 100 -30.00 8.79 32.55
CA PRO A 100 -30.77 9.54 33.53
C PRO A 100 -32.00 8.75 33.99
N GLU A 101 -32.22 8.68 35.32
CA GLU A 101 -33.39 8.05 35.92
C GLU A 101 -34.69 8.61 35.31
N GLY A 102 -35.41 7.77 34.57
CA GLY A 102 -36.77 8.03 34.12
C GLY A 102 -37.79 7.94 35.28
N PRO A 103 -38.93 8.63 35.18
CA PRO A 103 -39.85 8.81 36.31
C PRO A 103 -40.50 7.50 36.75
N ARG A 104 -40.41 7.22 38.07
CA ARG A 104 -41.09 6.11 38.74
C ARG A 104 -42.61 6.21 38.55
N SER A 105 -43.15 5.47 37.59
CA SER A 105 -44.56 5.12 37.56
C SER A 105 -44.81 4.00 38.58
N ARG A 106 -45.39 4.34 39.73
CA ARG A 106 -46.10 3.35 40.56
C ARG A 106 -47.59 3.65 40.48
N ARG A 107 -48.27 2.89 39.62
CA ARG A 107 -49.72 2.70 39.64
C ARG A 107 -50.05 1.58 40.64
N ALA A 108 -51.23 1.71 41.24
CA ALA A 108 -51.96 0.83 42.16
C ALA A 108 -51.47 0.86 43.62
#